data_AF-G0MKC6-F1
#
_entry.id   AF-G0MKC6-F1
#
_cell.length_a   1.000
_cell.length_b   1.000
_cell.length_c   1.000
_cell.angle_alpha   90.00
_cell.angle_beta   90.00
_cell.angle_gamma   90.00
#
_symmetry.space_group_name_H-M   'P 1'
#
loop_
_entity.id
_entity.type
_entity.pdbx_description
1 polymer ?
#
loop_
_entity_poly.entity_id
_entity_poly.type
_entity_poly.pdbx_seq_one_letter_code
_entity_poly.pdbx_strand_id
1 'polypeptide(L)'
;MVCGKTQFNLVQRRHHCRNCGRVVCGSCSTKTYRIDNVNKKPVRVCDHCFESLSTSNPGQAGPEPKTGNRLHHEDSSSDSDDDANGSGRSSNESRPTFYREDVQQPDV
;
A
#
# COMPACT_ATOMS: atom_id res chain seq x y z
N MET A 1 5.61 14.90 0.82
CA MET A 1 4.41 15.76 0.68
C MET A 1 4.67 16.61 -0.55
N VAL A 2 3.81 16.77 -1.56
CA VAL A 2 2.62 17.62 -1.52
C VAL A 2 1.94 17.50 -2.89
N CYS A 3 0.70 17.01 -2.94
CA CYS A 3 -0.20 17.46 -3.99
C CYS A 3 -0.62 18.89 -3.60
N GLY A 4 -0.09 19.92 -4.27
CA GLY A 4 -0.37 21.31 -3.90
C GLY A 4 -1.83 21.73 -4.12
N LYS A 5 -2.61 20.87 -4.76
CA LYS A 5 -4.00 21.12 -5.15
C LYS A 5 -5.02 20.49 -4.21
N THR A 6 -4.62 19.58 -3.32
CA THR A 6 -5.59 18.84 -2.49
C THR A 6 -5.01 18.47 -1.13
N GLN A 7 -5.77 18.76 -0.08
CA GLN A 7 -5.50 18.25 1.27
C GLN A 7 -5.95 16.79 1.38
N PHE A 8 -5.12 15.94 1.98
CA PHE A 8 -5.45 14.54 2.21
C PHE A 8 -6.38 14.43 3.43
N ASN A 9 -7.45 13.64 3.31
CA ASN A 9 -8.41 13.37 4.37
C ASN A 9 -8.89 11.90 4.28
N LEU A 10 -9.89 11.50 5.08
CA LEU A 10 -10.39 10.12 5.09
C LEU A 10 -10.89 9.65 3.71
N VAL A 11 -11.43 10.56 2.89
CA VAL A 11 -11.91 10.27 1.53
C VAL A 11 -10.77 10.37 0.52
N GLN A 12 -9.90 11.37 0.67
CA GLN A 12 -8.78 11.64 -0.23
C GLN A 12 -7.52 10.90 0.24
N ARG A 13 -7.43 9.64 -0.20
CA ARG A 13 -6.31 8.76 0.13
C ARG A 13 -4.98 9.26 -0.42
N ARG A 14 -3.91 8.93 0.29
CA ARG A 14 -2.52 9.21 -0.10
C ARG A 14 -2.05 8.15 -1.10
N HIS A 15 -1.45 8.57 -2.20
CA HIS A 15 -0.84 7.69 -3.18
C HIS A 15 0.66 8.00 -3.31
N HIS A 16 1.49 6.98 -3.47
CA HIS A 16 2.93 7.16 -3.67
C HIS A 16 3.29 6.98 -5.14
N CYS A 17 4.14 7.87 -5.68
CA CYS A 17 4.78 7.64 -6.97
C CYS A 17 5.90 6.60 -6.81
N ARG A 18 5.89 5.54 -7.63
CA ARG A 18 6.93 4.49 -7.55
C ARG A 18 8.28 4.93 -8.14
N ASN A 19 8.30 5.97 -8.97
CA ASN A 19 9.52 6.51 -9.57
C ASN A 19 10.23 7.54 -8.66
N CYS A 20 9.49 8.47 -8.05
CA CYS A 20 10.08 9.56 -7.25
C CYS A 20 9.73 9.53 -5.75
N GLY A 21 8.93 8.57 -5.28
CA GLY A 21 8.55 8.41 -3.87
C GLY A 21 7.58 9.47 -3.32
N ARG A 22 7.26 10.52 -4.07
CA ARG A 22 6.39 11.62 -3.61
C ARG A 22 4.96 11.14 -3.34
N VAL A 23 4.36 11.72 -2.30
CA VAL A 23 2.95 11.53 -1.94
C VAL A 23 2.07 12.48 -2.77
N VAL A 24 1.14 11.91 -3.53
CA VAL A 24 0.24 12.57 -4.47
C VAL A 24 -1.20 12.07 -4.28
N CYS A 25 -2.18 12.78 -4.82
CA CYS A 25 -3.58 12.34 -4.84
C CYS A 25 -3.86 11.41 -6.04
N GLY A 26 -5.07 10.85 -6.08
CA GLY A 26 -5.49 9.93 -7.14
C GLY A 26 -5.50 10.57 -8.53
N SER A 27 -5.89 11.85 -8.62
CA SER A 27 -5.93 12.60 -9.88
C SER A 27 -4.53 12.96 -10.41
N CYS A 28 -3.55 13.17 -9.54
CA CYS A 28 -2.16 13.44 -9.94
C CYS A 28 -1.32 12.18 -10.24
N SER A 29 -1.95 11.00 -10.22
CA SER A 29 -1.28 9.71 -10.45
C SER A 29 -2.16 8.72 -11.21
N THR A 30 -2.96 9.22 -12.15
CA THR A 30 -3.88 8.40 -12.95
C THR A 30 -3.16 7.44 -13.89
N LYS A 31 -1.92 7.76 -14.26
CA LYS A 31 -1.14 7.02 -15.25
C LYS A 31 -0.23 5.98 -14.60
N THR A 32 0.10 4.94 -15.38
CA THR A 32 1.06 3.92 -15.01
C THR A 32 2.16 3.81 -16.07
N TYR A 33 3.37 3.48 -15.64
CA TYR A 33 4.53 3.36 -16.53
C TYR A 33 5.34 2.12 -16.17
N ARG A 34 5.91 1.44 -17.18
CA ARG A 34 6.78 0.28 -16.95
C ARG A 34 8.19 0.78 -16.63
N ILE A 35 8.71 0.44 -15.46
CA ILE A 35 10.07 0.82 -15.06
C ILE A 35 10.93 -0.44 -15.15
N ASP A 36 11.79 -0.49 -16.16
CA ASP A 36 12.61 -1.67 -16.48
C ASP A 36 13.41 -2.21 -15.28
N ASN A 37 13.85 -1.32 -14.39
CA ASN A 37 14.68 -1.65 -13.24
C ASN A 37 13.91 -2.08 -11.97
N VAL A 38 12.57 -1.95 -11.95
CA VAL A 38 11.76 -2.20 -10.74
C VAL A 38 10.86 -3.40 -10.94
N ASN A 39 10.03 -3.39 -11.99
CA ASN A 39 9.10 -4.47 -12.29
C ASN A 39 8.78 -4.50 -13.79
N LYS A 40 8.59 -5.71 -14.33
CA LYS A 40 8.06 -5.92 -15.70
C LYS A 40 6.62 -5.43 -15.89
N LYS A 41 5.91 -5.13 -14.80
CA LYS A 41 4.51 -4.67 -14.80
C LYS A 41 4.45 -3.14 -14.72
N PRO A 42 3.48 -2.47 -15.38
CA PRO A 42 3.28 -1.04 -15.23
C PRO A 42 2.99 -0.67 -13.76
N VAL A 43 3.66 0.35 -13.25
CA VAL A 43 3.49 0.84 -11.87
C VAL A 43 2.96 2.27 -11.85
N ARG A 44 2.26 2.64 -10.78
CA ARG A 44 1.71 3.99 -10.60
C ARG A 44 2.82 5.04 -10.51
N VAL A 45 2.75 6.04 -11.38
CA VAL A 45 3.65 7.20 -11.38
C VAL A 45 2.85 8.50 -11.29
N CYS A 46 3.47 9.58 -10.81
CA CYS A 46 2.82 10.89 -10.90
C CYS A 46 2.94 11.43 -12.33
N ASP A 47 2.08 12.39 -12.68
CA ASP A 47 2.02 12.93 -14.05
C ASP A 47 3.38 13.46 -14.53
N HIS A 48 4.11 14.17 -13.66
CA HIS A 48 5.46 14.66 -13.97
C HIS A 48 6.43 13.53 -14.28
N CYS A 49 6.42 12.44 -13.50
CA CYS A 49 7.29 11.31 -13.78
C CYS A 49 6.88 10.61 -15.07
N PHE A 50 5.57 10.46 -15.31
CA PHE A 50 5.06 9.85 -16.54
C PHE A 50 5.57 10.60 -17.77
N GLU A 51 5.48 11.93 -17.78
CA GLU A 51 5.94 12.76 -18.90
C GLU A 51 7.45 12.60 -19.11
N SER A 52 8.26 12.76 -18.06
CA SER A 52 9.73 12.59 -18.14
C SER A 52 10.13 11.20 -18.66
N LEU A 53 9.46 10.15 -18.19
CA LEU A 53 9.72 8.77 -18.61
C LEU A 53 9.25 8.53 -20.05
N SER A 54 8.06 9.01 -20.42
CA SER A 54 7.50 8.86 -21.77
C SER A 54 8.34 9.54 -22.85
N THR A 55 8.95 10.69 -22.54
CA THR A 55 9.89 11.37 -23.44
C THR A 55 11.18 10.56 -23.60
N SER A 56 11.65 9.90 -22.54
CA SER A 56 12.86 9.06 -22.60
C SER A 56 12.64 7.72 -23.33
N ASN A 57 11.45 7.14 -23.22
CA ASN A 57 11.10 5.89 -23.90
C ASN A 57 9.59 5.82 -24.20
N PRO A 58 9.15 6.20 -25.41
CA PRO A 58 7.73 6.26 -25.76
C PRO A 58 7.09 4.87 -25.95
N GLY A 59 7.88 3.80 -26.07
CA GLY A 59 7.39 2.43 -26.27
C GLY A 59 6.89 1.73 -25.00
N GLN A 60 7.06 2.35 -23.83
CA GLN A 60 6.78 1.73 -22.53
C GLN A 60 5.56 2.33 -21.80
N ALA A 61 4.84 3.26 -22.43
CA ALA A 61 3.56 3.74 -21.94
C ALA A 61 2.56 2.57 -21.94
N GLY A 62 2.16 2.13 -20.75
CA GLY A 62 1.21 1.03 -20.60
C GLY A 62 -0.16 1.40 -21.19
N PRO A 63 -0.93 0.41 -21.69
CA PRO A 63 -2.27 0.65 -22.22
C PRO A 63 -3.19 1.22 -21.13
N GLU A 64 -4.00 2.18 -21.53
CA GLU A 64 -4.92 2.95 -20.70
C GLU A 64 -5.84 2.06 -19.85
N PRO A 65 -6.26 2.52 -18.65
CA PRO A 65 -7.18 1.76 -17.82
C PRO A 65 -8.55 1.71 -18.52
N LYS A 66 -8.87 0.55 -19.10
CA LYS A 66 -10.22 0.26 -19.56
C LYS A 66 -11.12 0.22 -18.33
N THR A 67 -12.09 1.12 -18.28
CA THR A 67 -13.18 1.13 -17.30
C THR A 67 -13.86 -0.24 -17.29
N GLY A 68 -13.41 -1.11 -16.39
CA GLY A 68 -14.01 -2.40 -16.13
C GLY A 68 -15.13 -2.22 -15.13
N ASN A 69 -16.36 -2.48 -15.58
CA ASN A 69 -17.56 -2.47 -14.76
C ASN A 69 -17.34 -3.24 -13.45
N ARG A 70 -17.70 -2.60 -12.33
CA ARG A 70 -17.78 -3.23 -11.01
C ARG A 70 -18.90 -4.28 -11.03
N LEU A 71 -18.54 -5.54 -11.23
CA LEU A 71 -19.35 -6.67 -10.80
C LEU A 71 -18.68 -7.32 -9.59
N HIS A 72 -19.54 -7.63 -8.62
CA HIS A 72 -19.26 -8.09 -7.26
C HIS A 72 -18.30 -9.27 -7.17
N HIS A 73 -17.49 -9.32 -6.10
CA HIS A 73 -17.02 -10.58 -5.51
C HIS A 73 -16.40 -10.37 -4.11
N GLU A 74 -17.14 -10.86 -3.10
CA GLU A 74 -16.69 -11.63 -1.92
C GLU A 74 -15.83 -10.96 -0.82
N ASP A 75 -16.50 -10.54 0.25
CA ASP A 75 -15.95 -10.61 1.61
C ASP A 75 -16.13 -12.04 2.16
N SER A 76 -15.12 -12.88 1.99
CA SER A 76 -14.97 -14.12 2.75
C SER A 76 -13.57 -14.15 3.32
N SER A 77 -13.39 -13.57 4.51
CA SER A 77 -12.21 -13.81 5.33
C SER A 77 -12.35 -15.18 6.00
N SER A 78 -11.91 -16.23 5.31
CA SER A 78 -11.62 -17.52 5.93
C SER A 78 -10.11 -17.65 6.12
N ASP A 79 -9.64 -17.25 7.29
CA ASP A 79 -8.27 -17.54 7.74
C ASP A 79 -8.30 -18.94 8.38
N SER A 80 -8.02 -19.97 7.57
CA SER A 80 -7.72 -21.33 8.05
C SER A 80 -6.22 -21.56 7.89
N ASP A 81 -5.45 -21.26 8.94
CA ASP A 81 -4.05 -21.69 9.04
C ASP A 81 -4.02 -23.04 9.78
N ASP A 82 -4.02 -24.13 9.01
CA ASP A 82 -3.64 -25.47 9.47
C ASP A 82 -2.11 -25.59 9.40
N ASP A 83 -1.41 -25.44 10.53
CA ASP A 83 -0.09 -26.04 10.71
C ASP A 83 0.08 -26.56 12.14
N ALA A 84 -0.06 -27.89 12.25
CA ALA A 84 0.20 -28.64 13.45
C ALA A 84 1.71 -28.72 13.72
N ASN A 85 2.18 -28.21 14.85
CA ASN A 85 3.35 -28.78 15.50
C ASN A 85 3.33 -28.60 17.03
N GLY A 86 3.03 -29.70 17.72
CA GLY A 86 3.83 -30.18 18.84
C GLY A 86 3.83 -29.38 20.15
N SER A 87 3.08 -29.95 21.11
CA SER A 87 3.46 -30.06 22.52
C SER A 87 3.16 -28.88 23.45
N GLY A 88 2.00 -28.99 24.10
CA GLY A 88 2.03 -29.16 25.55
C GLY A 88 1.72 -27.93 26.40
N ARG A 89 0.54 -28.04 27.01
CA ARG A 89 0.25 -27.75 28.43
C ARG A 89 -0.20 -26.34 28.81
N SER A 90 -1.44 -26.37 29.29
CA SER A 90 -1.99 -25.65 30.44
C SER A 90 -2.26 -24.16 30.24
N SER A 91 -3.56 -23.90 30.11
CA SER A 91 -4.30 -22.76 30.64
C SER A 91 -3.47 -21.92 31.61
N ASN A 92 -3.33 -20.62 31.32
CA ASN A 92 -3.93 -19.54 32.08
C ASN A 92 -3.56 -18.18 31.44
N GLU A 93 -4.60 -17.49 30.96
CA GLU A 93 -4.76 -16.02 30.89
C GLU A 93 -3.60 -15.19 30.30
N SER A 94 -3.75 -14.68 29.08
CA SER A 94 -2.89 -13.60 28.57
C SER A 94 -3.67 -12.64 27.69
N ARG A 95 -4.17 -11.57 28.32
CA ARG A 95 -4.64 -10.34 27.66
C ARG A 95 -3.61 -9.89 26.61
N PRO A 96 -4.05 -9.43 25.42
CA PRO A 96 -3.15 -8.88 24.41
C PRO A 96 -2.39 -7.68 24.97
N THR A 97 -1.11 -7.62 24.65
CA THR A 97 -0.05 -6.75 25.19
C THR A 97 -0.17 -5.26 24.81
N PHE A 98 -1.39 -4.76 24.59
CA PHE A 98 -1.60 -3.33 24.34
C PHE A 98 -1.57 -2.50 25.64
N TYR A 99 -1.77 -3.11 26.82
CA TYR A 99 -1.77 -2.44 28.13
C TYR A 99 -0.77 -3.09 29.12
N ARG A 100 0.53 -3.07 28.81
CA ARG A 100 1.58 -3.26 29.82
C ARG A 100 2.46 -2.03 29.87
N GLU A 101 2.23 -1.18 30.88
CA GLU A 101 3.17 -0.15 31.33
C GLU A 101 3.93 -0.71 32.53
N ASP A 102 5.24 -0.91 32.35
CA ASP A 102 6.21 -1.17 33.41
C ASP A 102 6.58 0.15 34.08
N VAL A 103 6.10 0.38 35.30
CA VAL A 103 6.69 1.37 36.22
C VAL A 103 7.64 0.61 37.14
N GLN A 104 8.94 0.76 36.86
CA GLN A 104 10.05 0.25 37.65
C GLN A 104 9.97 0.78 39.10
N GLN A 105 10.15 -0.14 40.06
CA GLN A 105 10.32 0.14 41.50
C GLN A 105 11.48 1.10 41.77
N PRO A 106 11.56 1.66 43.00
CA PRO A 106 12.66 1.18 43.84
C PRO A 106 12.31 0.94 45.31
N ASP A 107 13.12 0.04 45.88
CA ASP A 107 13.30 -0.34 47.28
C ASP A 107 13.15 0.76 48.35
N VAL A 108 12.47 0.39 49.44
CA VAL A 108 12.97 0.51 50.83
C VAL A 108 12.26 -0.49 51.74
#